data_AF-A0A060YZD1-F1
#
_entry.id   AF-A0A060YZD1-F1
#
_cell.length_a   1.000
_cell.length_b   1.000
_cell.length_c   1.000
_cell.angle_alpha   90.00
_cell.angle_beta   90.00
_cell.angle_gamma   90.00
#
_symmetry.space_group_name_H-M   'P 1'
#
loop_
_entity.id
_entity.type
_entity.pdbx_description
1 polymer ?
#
loop_
_entity_poly.entity_id
_entity_poly.type
_entity_poly.pdbx_seq_one_letter_code
_entity_poly.pdbx_strand_id
1 'polypeptide(L)'
;MSQFIVTCLNPFRKPDCKLGRIVNTEDFKHLARKLTHGVMNKELKSCKNPEDLECNENVKHKTKEYIKKYMQKFGNIYRPKEDTELD
;
A
#
# COMPACT_ATOMS: atom_id res chain seq x y z
N MET A 1 -8.65 -3.73 7.70
CA MET A 1 -7.30 -3.46 7.16
C MET A 1 -7.31 -2.45 6.01
N SER A 2 -8.22 -2.58 5.04
CA SER A 2 -8.41 -1.63 3.93
C SER A 2 -8.47 -0.15 4.34
N GLN A 3 -9.21 0.18 5.41
CA GLN A 3 -9.35 1.56 5.89
C GLN A 3 -8.03 2.17 6.44
N PHE A 4 -7.13 1.31 6.95
CA PHE A 4 -5.80 1.73 7.37
C PHE A 4 -4.90 2.02 6.15
N ILE A 5 -4.93 1.15 5.13
CA ILE A 5 -4.22 1.37 3.86
C ILE A 5 -4.64 2.70 3.23
N VAL A 6 -5.95 2.97 3.15
CA VAL A 6 -6.50 4.22 2.62
C VAL A 6 -5.96 5.43 3.40
N THR A 7 -5.92 5.33 4.73
CA THR A 7 -5.34 6.39 5.59
C THR A 7 -3.86 6.60 5.29
N CYS A 8 -3.09 5.53 5.09
CA CYS A 8 -1.67 5.61 4.71
C CYS A 8 -1.44 6.17 3.31
N LEU A 9 -2.39 5.99 2.39
CA LEU A 9 -2.29 6.48 1.01
C LEU A 9 -2.74 7.94 0.84
N ASN A 10 -3.58 8.47 1.74
CA ASN A 10 -4.06 9.86 1.67
C ASN A 10 -2.95 10.93 1.54
N PRO A 11 -1.81 10.84 2.25
CA PRO A 11 -0.69 11.76 2.07
C PRO A 11 -0.15 11.79 0.63
N PHE A 12 -0.19 10.66 -0.07
CA PHE A 12 0.29 10.55 -1.45
C PHE A 12 -0.66 11.19 -2.47
N ARG A 13 -1.90 11.51 -2.09
CA ARG A 13 -2.82 12.28 -2.94
C ARG A 13 -2.62 13.79 -2.83
N LYS A 14 -1.87 14.26 -1.82
CA LYS A 14 -1.68 15.70 -1.60
C LYS A 14 -0.84 16.30 -2.74
N PRO A 15 -1.12 17.55 -3.14
CA PRO A 15 -0.37 18.21 -4.20
C PRO A 15 1.12 18.41 -3.87
N ASP A 16 1.44 18.53 -2.58
CA ASP A 16 2.79 18.69 -2.05
C ASP A 16 3.58 17.35 -1.98
N CYS A 17 2.95 16.22 -2.32
CA CYS A 17 3.64 14.94 -2.31
C CYS A 17 4.69 14.89 -3.42
N LYS A 18 5.96 14.71 -3.02
CA LYS A 18 7.12 14.75 -3.92
C LYS A 18 7.46 13.39 -4.53
N LEU A 19 6.96 12.28 -3.99
CA LEU A 19 7.29 10.91 -4.40
C LEU A 19 6.04 10.03 -4.38
N GLY A 20 5.82 9.27 -5.46
CA GLY A 20 4.67 8.40 -5.61
C GLY A 20 3.34 9.15 -5.57
N ARG A 21 3.29 10.42 -5.99
CA ARG A 21 2.04 11.20 -5.93
C ARG A 21 0.96 10.55 -6.78
N ILE A 22 -0.20 10.31 -6.17
CA ILE A 22 -1.37 9.73 -6.83
C ILE A 22 -2.25 10.87 -7.35
N VAL A 23 -2.39 10.97 -8.67
CA VAL A 23 -3.17 12.04 -9.31
C VAL A 23 -4.63 11.64 -9.48
N ASN A 24 -4.90 10.41 -9.93
CA ASN A 24 -6.25 9.96 -10.24
C ASN A 24 -6.90 9.24 -9.06
N THR A 25 -8.23 9.40 -8.94
CA THR A 25 -9.01 8.67 -7.94
C THR A 25 -9.10 7.17 -8.26
N GLU A 26 -9.09 6.80 -9.54
CA GLU A 26 -9.11 5.40 -9.96
C GLU A 26 -7.83 4.68 -9.55
N ASP A 27 -6.67 5.27 -9.83
CA ASP A 27 -5.36 4.77 -9.38
C ASP A 27 -5.33 4.60 -7.87
N PHE A 28 -5.85 5.59 -7.11
CA PHE A 28 -5.92 5.49 -5.66
C PHE A 28 -6.72 4.27 -5.19
N LYS A 29 -7.92 4.05 -5.76
CA LYS A 29 -8.77 2.91 -5.41
C LYS A 29 -8.10 1.58 -5.77
N HIS A 30 -7.50 1.52 -6.96
CA HIS A 30 -6.78 0.35 -7.42
C HIS A 30 -5.61 0.02 -6.50
N LEU A 31 -4.77 1.01 -6.20
CA LEU A 31 -3.61 0.88 -5.33
C LEU A 31 -4.01 0.47 -3.91
N ALA A 32 -5.06 1.06 -3.35
CA ALA A 32 -5.57 0.67 -2.03
C ALA A 32 -5.98 -0.80 -2.00
N ARG A 33 -6.66 -1.29 -3.06
CA ARG A 33 -7.04 -2.69 -3.18
C ARG A 33 -5.83 -3.61 -3.36
N LYS A 34 -4.89 -3.24 -4.24
CA LYS A 34 -3.66 -3.99 -4.51
C LYS A 34 -2.81 -4.14 -3.26
N LEU A 35 -2.55 -3.05 -2.54
CA LEU A 35 -1.76 -3.06 -1.31
C LEU A 35 -2.47 -3.84 -0.19
N THR A 36 -3.80 -3.75 -0.10
CA THR A 36 -4.57 -4.57 0.85
C THR A 36 -4.35 -6.06 0.57
N HIS A 37 -4.46 -6.49 -0.70
CA HIS A 37 -4.20 -7.87 -1.09
C HIS A 37 -2.73 -8.27 -0.87
N GLY A 38 -1.77 -7.42 -1.23
CA GLY A 38 -0.34 -7.70 -1.08
C GLY A 38 0.07 -7.90 0.38
N VAL A 39 -0.40 -7.03 1.27
CA VAL A 39 -0.18 -7.17 2.72
C VAL A 39 -0.85 -8.44 3.23
N MET A 40 -2.11 -8.69 2.88
CA MET A 40 -2.84 -9.87 3.34
C MET A 40 -2.18 -11.17 2.87
N ASN A 41 -1.71 -11.24 1.62
CA ASN A 41 -1.01 -12.40 1.10
C ASN A 41 0.34 -12.62 1.81
N LYS A 42 1.06 -11.53 2.14
CA LYS A 42 2.36 -11.62 2.83
C LYS A 42 2.22 -12.06 4.28
N GLU A 43 1.19 -11.57 4.96
CA GLU A 43 0.86 -11.97 6.33
C GLU A 43 0.31 -13.41 6.34
N LEU A 44 -0.51 -13.83 5.37
CA LEU A 44 -0.95 -15.22 5.21
C LEU A 44 0.22 -16.20 4.98
N LYS A 45 1.27 -15.78 4.28
CA LYS A 45 2.50 -16.59 4.13
C LYS A 45 3.33 -16.66 5.42
N SER A 46 3.20 -15.67 6.29
CA SER A 46 3.95 -15.60 7.57
C SER A 46 3.18 -16.24 8.73
N CYS A 47 1.84 -16.26 8.66
CA CYS A 47 0.97 -16.89 9.64
C CYS A 47 0.77 -18.37 9.30
N LYS A 48 0.94 -19.25 10.30
CA LYS A 48 0.61 -20.68 10.16
C LYS A 48 -0.90 -20.93 10.10
N ASN A 49 -1.68 -20.06 10.73
CA ASN A 49 -3.14 -20.13 10.76
C ASN A 49 -3.75 -18.79 10.31
N PRO A 50 -4.72 -18.77 9.39
CA PRO A 50 -5.37 -17.55 8.91
C PRO A 50 -6.21 -16.85 9.99
N GLU A 51 -6.56 -17.56 11.05
CA GLU A 51 -7.37 -17.10 12.19
C GLU A 51 -6.57 -16.20 13.14
N ASP A 52 -5.24 -16.36 13.15
CA ASP A 52 -4.28 -15.58 13.93
C ASP A 52 -3.93 -14.24 13.27
N LEU A 53 -4.45 -14.02 12.05
CA LEU A 53 -4.16 -12.85 11.22
C LEU A 53 -4.90 -11.60 11.75
N GLU A 54 -4.37 -11.02 12.82
CA GLU A 54 -4.92 -9.78 13.38
C GLU A 54 -4.20 -8.53 12.84
N CYS A 55 -4.98 -7.49 12.55
CA CYS A 55 -4.47 -6.15 12.29
C CYS A 55 -4.00 -5.46 13.59
N ASN A 56 -2.93 -5.99 14.19
CA ASN A 56 -2.29 -5.43 15.37
C ASN A 56 -1.33 -4.28 15.01
N GLU A 57 -0.75 -3.62 16.03
CA GLU A 57 0.18 -2.50 15.81
C GLU A 57 1.42 -2.87 14.99
N ASN A 58 1.94 -4.08 15.16
CA ASN A 58 3.08 -4.57 14.40
C ASN A 58 2.75 -4.70 12.91
N VAL A 59 1.59 -5.28 12.57
CA VAL A 59 1.12 -5.37 11.18
C VAL A 59 0.89 -3.97 10.60
N LYS A 60 0.29 -3.04 11.36
CA LYS A 60 0.10 -1.64 10.94
C LYS A 60 1.42 -0.94 10.65
N HIS A 61 2.43 -1.13 11.51
CA HIS A 61 3.75 -0.53 11.32
C HIS A 61 4.44 -1.08 10.06
N LYS A 62 4.50 -2.41 9.91
CA LYS A 62 5.06 -3.08 8.72
C LYS A 62 4.35 -2.64 7.45
N THR A 63 3.02 -2.55 7.50
CA THR A 63 2.18 -2.09 6.40
C THR A 63 2.54 -0.67 5.99
N LYS A 64 2.64 0.26 6.95
CA LYS A 64 2.99 1.66 6.67
C LYS A 64 4.35 1.79 5.99
N GLU A 65 5.36 1.08 6.51
CA GLU A 65 6.71 1.08 5.93
C GLU A 65 6.74 0.42 4.55
N TYR A 66 5.99 -0.66 4.35
CA TYR A 66 5.83 -1.30 3.05
C TYR A 66 5.23 -0.35 2.02
N ILE A 67 4.11 0.32 2.35
CA ILE A 67 3.49 1.32 1.46
C ILE A 67 4.47 2.44 1.15
N LYS A 68 5.17 2.98 2.15
CA LYS A 68 6.14 4.05 1.95
C LYS A 68 7.24 3.63 0.97
N LYS A 69 7.86 2.46 1.20
CA LYS A 69 8.88 1.91 0.30
C LYS A 69 8.33 1.64 -1.09
N TYR A 70 7.10 1.12 -1.19
CA TYR A 70 6.43 0.88 -2.46
C TYR A 70 6.27 2.17 -3.25
N MET A 71 5.74 3.22 -2.60
CA MET A 71 5.49 4.51 -3.22
C MET A 71 6.79 5.24 -3.60
N GLN A 72 7.88 5.03 -2.85
CA GLN A 72 9.21 5.56 -3.16
C GLN A 72 9.86 4.93 -4.40
N LYS A 73 9.41 3.73 -4.83
CA LYS A 73 9.88 3.14 -6.10
C LYS A 73 9.37 3.92 -7.30
N PHE A 74 8.19 4.52 -7.16
CA PHE A 74 7.68 5.45 -8.14
C PHE A 74 8.40 6.78 -7.92
N GLY A 75 8.80 7.43 -9.02
CA GLY A 75 9.40 8.76 -8.98
C GLY A 75 8.41 9.81 -8.44
N ASN A 76 8.35 11.00 -9.04
CA ASN A 76 7.49 12.05 -8.50
C ASN A 76 5.99 11.70 -8.50
N ILE A 77 5.55 10.90 -9.48
CA ILE A 77 4.15 10.54 -9.71
C ILE A 77 4.03 9.01 -9.78
N TYR A 78 2.99 8.48 -9.14
CA TYR A 78 2.64 7.07 -9.24
C TYR A 78 2.19 6.73 -10.67
N ARG A 79 2.75 5.67 -11.25
CA ARG A 79 2.42 5.19 -12.59
C ARG A 79 2.04 3.71 -12.55
N PRO A 80 0.78 3.35 -12.82
CA PRO A 80 0.32 1.96 -12.73
C PRO A 80 0.95 1.02 -13.78
N LYS A 81 1.55 1.55 -14.85
CA LYS A 81 2.31 0.73 -15.81
C LYS A 81 3.58 0.14 -15.18
N GLU A 82 4.35 0.98 -14.50
CA GLU A 82 5.58 0.58 -13.78
C GLU A 82 5.26 -0.31 -12.56
N ASP A 83 4.04 -0.21 -12.03
CA ASP A 83 3.52 -1.00 -10.91
C ASP A 83 3.32 -2.49 -11.25
N THR A 84 3.07 -2.80 -12.53
CA THR A 84 2.84 -4.16 -13.04
C THR A 84 4.16 -4.92 -13.25
N GLU A 85 5.29 -4.20 -13.34
CA GLU A 85 6.64 -4.77 -13.55
C GLU A 85 7.38 -5.05 -12.22
N LEU A 86 6.75 -4.74 -11.08
CA LEU A 86 7.33 -4.86 -9.74
C LEU A 86 6.98 -6.18 -9.01
N ASP A 87 6.42 -7.16 -9.72
CA ASP A 87 6.06 -8.49 -9.19
C ASP A 87 7.24 -9.47 -9.23
#